data_AF-A0A935ECZ3-F1
#
_entry.id   AF-A0A935ECZ3-F1
#
_cell.length_a   1.000
_cell.length_b   1.000
_cell.length_c   1.000
_cell.angle_alpha   90.00
_cell.angle_beta   90.00
_cell.angle_gamma   90.00
#
_symmetry.space_group_name_H-M   'P 1'
#
loop_
_entity.id
_entity.type
_entity.pdbx_description
1 polymer ?
#
loop_
_entity_poly.entity_id
_entity_poly.type
_entity_poly.pdbx_seq_one_letter_code
_entity_poly.pdbx_strand_id
1 'polypeptide(L)'
;MRFQDLRIYVSALRLLGADGREVPVTLTPDGQWQSDQVALLDFENRTGNCNGNAATNTVVHGKVPAGTYRGLVFEIGVPRGINHQDPTLASPPLNVTALTWPWRYGYKFTTIDLETSGGVAGPNHATGFSIHLGSTDCGEGKPTTPPSTPCGNSNRPTYRLEVFDPKSSKVVLDLGALLAETDITVNALKTASGCMSGPGDADCTAIMNRLGLPFDGHPSAGQKWVRAE
;
A
#
# COMPACT_ATOMS: atom_id res chain seq x y z
N MET A 1 -0.05 20.78 -5.25
CA MET A 1 0.41 19.47 -4.75
C MET A 1 1.53 18.97 -5.65
N ARG A 2 2.58 18.38 -5.08
CA ARG A 2 3.64 17.66 -5.81
C ARG A 2 3.89 16.31 -5.13
N PHE A 3 4.24 15.29 -5.93
CA PHE A 3 4.62 13.99 -5.39
C PHE A 3 6.07 13.99 -4.91
N GLN A 4 6.30 13.32 -3.79
CA GLN A 4 7.62 13.03 -3.23
C GLN A 4 7.90 11.53 -3.16
N ASP A 5 6.86 10.71 -3.02
CA ASP A 5 6.98 9.25 -3.03
C ASP A 5 5.63 8.62 -3.43
N LEU A 6 5.69 7.50 -4.16
CA LEU A 6 4.55 6.65 -4.49
C LEU A 6 5.06 5.21 -4.69
N ARG A 7 5.06 4.45 -3.60
CA ARG A 7 5.55 3.06 -3.58
C ARG A 7 4.58 2.15 -2.84
N ILE A 8 4.32 0.98 -3.42
CA ILE A 8 3.26 0.07 -2.95
C ILE A 8 3.70 -1.37 -3.06
N TYR A 9 3.59 -2.11 -1.95
CA TYR A 9 3.71 -3.56 -1.98
C TYR A 9 2.39 -4.21 -2.39
N VAL A 10 2.46 -5.14 -3.32
CA VAL A 10 1.32 -5.98 -3.72
C VAL A 10 1.68 -7.46 -3.56
N SER A 11 0.73 -8.24 -3.08
CA SER A 11 0.92 -9.67 -2.83
C SER A 11 -0.37 -10.45 -3.04
N ALA A 12 -0.28 -11.77 -2.87
CA ALA A 12 -1.42 -12.68 -2.95
C ALA A 12 -2.21 -12.55 -4.27
N LEU A 13 -1.51 -12.34 -5.38
CA LEU A 13 -2.12 -12.18 -6.71
C LEU A 13 -2.78 -13.49 -7.15
N ARG A 14 -4.02 -13.40 -7.61
CA ARG A 14 -4.84 -14.51 -8.12
C ARG A 14 -5.62 -14.04 -9.33
N LEU A 15 -5.69 -14.85 -10.38
CA LEU A 15 -6.58 -14.61 -11.51
C LEU A 15 -7.90 -15.35 -11.32
N LEU A 16 -9.00 -14.73 -11.77
CA LEU A 16 -10.31 -15.38 -11.78
C LEU A 16 -10.49 -16.13 -13.09
N GLY A 17 -10.60 -17.47 -13.00
CA GLY A 17 -10.90 -18.32 -14.14
C GLY A 17 -12.32 -18.09 -14.68
N ALA A 18 -12.60 -18.60 -15.89
CA ALA A 18 -13.92 -18.51 -16.52
C ALA A 18 -15.07 -19.17 -15.72
N ASP A 19 -14.76 -20.01 -14.75
CA ASP A 19 -15.70 -20.63 -13.81
C ASP A 19 -15.79 -19.92 -12.45
N GLY A 20 -15.06 -18.80 -12.29
CA GLY A 20 -15.01 -18.02 -11.04
C GLY A 20 -14.03 -18.54 -9.99
N ARG A 21 -13.30 -19.63 -10.25
CA ARG A 21 -12.24 -20.09 -9.33
C ARG A 21 -11.06 -19.13 -9.35
N GLU A 22 -10.50 -18.88 -8.17
CA GLU A 22 -9.26 -18.12 -8.02
C GLU A 22 -8.06 -19.03 -8.29
N VAL A 23 -7.20 -18.63 -9.20
CA VAL A 23 -5.96 -19.33 -9.55
C VAL A 23 -4.78 -18.47 -9.11
N PRO A 24 -3.97 -18.92 -8.13
CA PRO A 24 -2.81 -18.18 -7.68
C PRO A 24 -1.83 -17.88 -8.81
N VAL A 25 -1.29 -16.66 -8.81
CA VAL A 25 -0.19 -16.26 -9.67
C VAL A 25 1.12 -16.58 -8.96
N THR A 26 1.97 -17.39 -9.59
CA THR A 26 3.34 -17.60 -9.11
C THR A 26 4.19 -16.42 -9.55
N LEU A 27 4.61 -15.56 -8.61
CA LEU A 27 5.49 -14.44 -8.92
C LEU A 27 6.85 -14.94 -9.43
N THR A 28 7.46 -14.20 -10.36
CA THR A 28 8.79 -14.51 -10.89
C THR A 28 9.82 -13.65 -10.19
N PRO A 29 10.66 -14.18 -9.28
CA PRO A 29 11.66 -13.36 -8.60
C PRO A 29 12.63 -12.73 -9.60
N ASP A 30 12.94 -11.45 -9.42
CA ASP A 30 13.83 -10.69 -10.31
C ASP A 30 15.08 -10.15 -9.61
N GLY A 31 15.19 -10.36 -8.29
CA GLY A 31 16.32 -9.89 -7.48
C GLY A 31 16.27 -8.40 -7.17
N GLN A 32 15.18 -7.68 -7.47
CA GLN A 32 15.04 -6.25 -7.23
C GLN A 32 13.64 -5.85 -6.78
N TRP A 33 12.63 -6.05 -7.63
CA TRP A 33 11.28 -5.53 -7.40
C TRP A 33 10.31 -6.57 -6.90
N GLN A 34 10.61 -7.85 -7.05
CA GLN A 34 9.70 -8.89 -6.60
C GLN A 34 10.42 -10.16 -6.16
N SER A 35 9.92 -10.73 -5.07
CA SER A 35 10.26 -12.08 -4.61
C SER A 35 9.22 -13.07 -5.08
N ASP A 36 9.25 -14.28 -4.54
CA ASP A 36 8.21 -15.29 -4.73
C ASP A 36 6.90 -14.97 -3.98
N GLN A 37 6.92 -14.00 -3.07
CA GLN A 37 5.82 -13.70 -2.14
C GLN A 37 5.24 -12.29 -2.29
N VAL A 38 6.03 -11.30 -2.73
CA VAL A 38 5.61 -9.89 -2.78
C VAL A 38 6.33 -9.15 -3.90
N ALA A 39 5.63 -8.21 -4.53
CA ALA A 39 6.20 -7.25 -5.47
C ALA A 39 6.10 -5.82 -4.92
N LEU A 40 7.11 -5.00 -5.19
CA LEU A 40 7.13 -3.56 -4.95
C LEU A 40 6.89 -2.85 -6.28
N LEU A 41 5.78 -2.13 -6.35
CA LEU A 41 5.52 -1.15 -7.38
C LEU A 41 6.13 0.19 -6.94
N ASP A 42 6.91 0.80 -7.82
CA ASP A 42 7.61 2.05 -7.60
C ASP A 42 7.32 3.02 -8.76
N PHE A 43 6.67 4.12 -8.42
CA PHE A 43 6.28 5.18 -9.35
C PHE A 43 7.10 6.46 -9.15
N GLU A 44 7.95 6.52 -8.12
CA GLU A 44 8.88 7.64 -7.95
C GLU A 44 10.16 7.38 -8.74
N ASN A 45 10.74 8.44 -9.29
CA ASN A 45 11.89 8.34 -10.19
C ASN A 45 13.02 9.30 -9.78
N ARG A 46 13.03 9.75 -8.51
CA ARG A 46 13.98 10.75 -7.98
C ARG A 46 14.05 12.07 -8.77
N THR A 47 13.06 12.38 -9.62
CA THR A 47 12.96 13.68 -10.30
C THR A 47 12.01 14.61 -9.58
N GLY A 48 12.18 15.92 -9.77
CA GLY A 48 11.38 16.92 -9.05
C GLY A 48 11.64 16.86 -7.54
N ASN A 49 10.58 16.67 -6.75
CA ASN A 49 10.67 16.57 -5.29
C ASN A 49 10.69 15.11 -4.77
N CYS A 50 10.83 14.13 -5.68
CA CYS A 50 10.94 12.74 -5.30
C CYS A 50 12.24 12.47 -4.53
N ASN A 51 12.14 11.77 -3.40
CA ASN A 51 13.26 11.55 -2.47
C ASN A 51 13.84 10.12 -2.51
N GLY A 52 13.36 9.27 -3.43
CA GLY A 52 13.81 7.88 -3.56
C GLY A 52 14.87 7.67 -4.65
N ASN A 53 14.65 6.75 -5.58
CA ASN A 53 15.62 6.24 -6.55
C ASN A 53 15.17 6.45 -8.00
N ALA A 54 16.11 6.37 -8.95
CA ALA A 54 15.81 6.69 -10.35
C ALA A 54 15.04 5.58 -11.08
N ALA A 55 15.17 4.33 -10.63
CA ALA A 55 14.51 3.20 -11.26
C ALA A 55 13.07 3.11 -10.78
N THR A 56 12.16 2.73 -11.68
CA THR A 56 10.74 2.55 -11.39
C THR A 56 10.34 1.11 -11.66
N ASN A 57 9.23 0.69 -11.07
CA ASN A 57 8.58 -0.56 -11.41
C ASN A 57 7.06 -0.40 -11.39
N THR A 58 6.43 -0.50 -12.55
CA THR A 58 4.96 -0.38 -12.68
C THR A 58 4.31 -1.69 -13.11
N VAL A 59 5.06 -2.79 -13.06
CA VAL A 59 4.64 -4.11 -13.55
C VAL A 59 4.86 -5.16 -12.47
N VAL A 60 3.95 -6.14 -12.42
CA VAL A 60 4.14 -7.37 -11.67
C VAL A 60 4.29 -8.52 -12.66
N HIS A 61 5.37 -9.28 -12.54
CA HIS A 61 5.63 -10.43 -13.38
C HIS A 61 5.23 -11.73 -12.68
N GLY A 62 4.47 -12.58 -13.35
CA GLY A 62 4.04 -13.84 -12.77
C GLY A 62 3.64 -14.86 -13.82
N LYS A 63 3.43 -16.08 -13.36
CA LYS A 63 2.99 -17.21 -14.18
C LYS A 63 1.71 -17.80 -13.60
N VAL A 64 0.86 -18.26 -14.51
CA VAL A 64 -0.35 -19.02 -14.20
C VAL A 64 -0.44 -20.21 -15.16
N PRO A 65 -1.15 -21.29 -14.79
CA PRO A 65 -1.48 -22.36 -15.74
C PRO A 65 -2.18 -21.80 -16.98
N ALA A 66 -2.04 -22.50 -18.11
CA ALA A 66 -2.79 -22.15 -19.33
C ALA A 66 -4.30 -22.19 -19.05
N GLY A 67 -5.02 -21.16 -19.46
CA GLY A 67 -6.44 -21.03 -19.22
C GLY A 67 -6.99 -19.67 -19.65
N THR A 68 -8.31 -19.52 -19.52
CA THR A 68 -9.02 -18.25 -19.74
C THR A 68 -9.31 -17.60 -18.40
N TYR A 69 -8.88 -16.35 -18.26
CA TYR A 69 -9.04 -15.55 -17.06
C TYR A 69 -9.83 -14.30 -17.40
N ARG A 70 -10.70 -13.88 -16.47
CA ARG A 70 -11.61 -12.73 -16.66
C ARG A 70 -11.54 -11.70 -15.55
N GLY A 71 -10.71 -11.93 -14.54
CA GLY A 71 -10.66 -11.09 -13.36
C GLY A 71 -9.34 -11.22 -12.62
N LEU A 72 -9.11 -10.31 -11.69
CA LEU A 72 -7.90 -10.21 -10.89
C LEU A 72 -8.28 -9.99 -9.42
N VAL A 73 -7.61 -10.68 -8.52
CA VAL A 73 -7.66 -10.45 -7.08
C VAL A 73 -6.24 -10.27 -6.57
N PHE A 74 -6.01 -9.28 -5.72
CA PHE A 74 -4.72 -9.06 -5.08
C PHE A 74 -4.90 -8.34 -3.75
N GLU A 75 -3.86 -8.37 -2.93
CA GLU A 75 -3.76 -7.57 -1.71
C GLU A 75 -2.73 -6.46 -1.89
N ILE A 76 -2.99 -5.32 -1.26
CA ILE A 76 -1.93 -4.35 -0.97
C ILE A 76 -1.32 -4.69 0.39
N GLY A 77 -0.03 -4.98 0.38
CA GLY A 77 0.81 -5.20 1.54
C GLY A 77 1.76 -6.40 1.47
N VAL A 78 2.69 -6.43 2.43
CA VAL A 78 3.74 -7.47 2.59
C VAL A 78 3.24 -8.66 3.42
N PRO A 79 3.11 -9.90 2.91
CA PRO A 79 2.49 -11.02 3.63
C PRO A 79 2.92 -11.18 5.09
N ARG A 80 1.99 -11.52 5.99
CA ARG A 80 2.20 -11.54 7.45
C ARG A 80 3.50 -12.26 7.87
N GLY A 81 3.78 -13.42 7.28
CA GLY A 81 4.93 -14.26 7.66
C GLY A 81 6.29 -13.61 7.37
N ILE A 82 6.34 -12.65 6.44
CA ILE A 82 7.55 -11.91 6.09
C ILE A 82 7.47 -10.42 6.44
N ASN A 83 6.35 -9.97 7.02
CA ASN A 83 6.27 -8.64 7.59
C ASN A 83 7.07 -8.57 8.90
N HIS A 84 7.64 -7.40 9.21
CA HIS A 84 8.51 -7.17 10.39
C HIS A 84 9.86 -7.89 10.35
N GLN A 85 10.29 -8.44 9.20
CA GLN A 85 11.67 -8.89 9.07
C GLN A 85 12.63 -7.70 9.21
N ASP A 86 13.88 -7.97 9.60
CA ASP A 86 14.92 -6.95 9.65
C ASP A 86 15.23 -6.46 8.22
N PRO A 87 14.94 -5.18 7.87
CA PRO A 87 15.17 -4.68 6.52
C PRO A 87 16.65 -4.61 6.15
N THR A 88 17.56 -4.61 7.14
CA THR A 88 19.01 -4.61 6.88
C THR A 88 19.52 -5.98 6.45
N LEU A 89 18.76 -7.04 6.73
CA LEU A 89 19.07 -8.42 6.38
C LEU A 89 18.12 -9.00 5.31
N ALA A 90 16.99 -8.33 5.05
CA ALA A 90 16.02 -8.76 4.07
C ALA A 90 16.61 -8.74 2.65
N SER A 91 16.13 -9.64 1.81
CA SER A 91 16.39 -9.60 0.37
C SER A 91 15.42 -8.63 -0.32
N PRO A 92 15.73 -8.13 -1.54
CA PRO A 92 14.77 -7.39 -2.34
C PRO A 92 13.44 -8.15 -2.52
N PRO A 93 12.29 -7.45 -2.56
CA PRO A 93 12.14 -5.99 -2.50
C PRO A 93 11.98 -5.42 -1.08
N LEU A 94 12.31 -6.19 -0.04
CA LEU A 94 12.09 -5.85 1.37
C LEU A 94 13.31 -5.21 2.05
N ASN A 95 14.36 -4.90 1.28
CA ASN A 95 15.60 -4.27 1.75
C ASN A 95 15.59 -2.73 1.65
N VAL A 96 14.43 -2.13 1.38
CA VAL A 96 14.28 -0.67 1.25
C VAL A 96 13.90 -0.08 2.62
N THR A 97 14.90 0.40 3.37
CA THR A 97 14.69 0.93 4.74
C THR A 97 13.74 2.12 4.81
N ALA A 98 13.65 2.92 3.75
CA ALA A 98 12.68 4.03 3.66
C ALA A 98 11.22 3.53 3.68
N LEU A 99 10.97 2.25 3.37
CA LEU A 99 9.65 1.62 3.39
C LEU A 99 9.37 0.86 4.69
N THR A 100 10.14 1.09 5.75
CA THR A 100 9.87 0.50 7.08
C THR A 100 9.47 1.55 8.10
N TRP A 101 8.77 1.10 9.15
CA TRP A 101 8.48 1.91 10.32
C TRP A 101 9.36 1.52 11.50
N PRO A 102 9.96 2.48 12.23
CA PRO A 102 10.86 2.19 13.36
C PRO A 102 10.14 1.64 14.62
N TRP A 103 8.82 1.76 14.72
CA TRP A 103 8.05 1.52 15.95
C TRP A 103 7.37 0.14 16.06
N ARG A 104 8.05 -0.95 15.67
CA ARG A 104 7.53 -2.35 15.74
C ARG A 104 6.47 -2.75 14.68
N TYR A 105 6.31 -1.99 13.59
CA TYR A 105 5.18 -2.16 12.66
C TYR A 105 5.51 -2.85 11.33
N GLY A 106 6.80 -3.16 11.10
CA GLY A 106 7.26 -3.80 9.87
C GLY A 106 7.28 -2.83 8.70
N TYR A 107 6.70 -3.25 7.58
CA TYR A 107 6.77 -2.51 6.32
C TYR A 107 5.56 -1.59 6.12
N LYS A 108 5.80 -0.42 5.52
CA LYS A 108 4.79 0.42 4.89
C LYS A 108 4.37 -0.26 3.59
N PHE A 109 3.14 -0.76 3.55
CA PHE A 109 2.49 -1.37 2.39
C PHE A 109 2.19 -0.35 1.29
N THR A 110 1.94 0.89 1.67
CA THR A 110 1.76 2.02 0.77
C THR A 110 2.51 3.19 1.38
N THR A 111 3.32 3.86 0.57
CA THR A 111 3.96 5.13 0.91
C THR A 111 3.58 6.11 -0.18
N ILE A 112 2.76 7.10 0.17
CA ILE A 112 2.45 8.25 -0.69
C ILE A 112 2.85 9.47 0.12
N ASP A 113 3.82 10.23 -0.38
CA ASP A 113 4.25 11.47 0.24
C ASP A 113 3.96 12.63 -0.71
N LEU A 114 3.22 13.62 -0.21
CA LEU A 114 2.76 14.77 -0.96
C LEU A 114 3.35 16.03 -0.34
N GLU A 115 3.85 16.92 -1.18
CA GLU A 115 4.05 18.32 -0.82
C GLU A 115 2.79 19.11 -1.15
N THR A 116 2.34 19.92 -0.21
CA THR A 116 1.16 20.76 -0.35
C THR A 116 1.55 22.23 -0.19
N SER A 117 0.77 23.14 -0.78
CA SER A 117 1.15 24.56 -0.86
C SER A 117 1.12 25.30 0.47
N GLY A 118 0.83 24.62 1.59
CA GLY A 118 0.26 25.27 2.76
C GLY A 118 -1.17 25.69 2.45
N GLY A 119 -2.15 25.20 3.21
CA GLY A 119 -3.52 25.72 3.15
C GLY A 119 -3.60 27.17 3.69
N VAL A 120 -4.79 27.58 4.15
CA VAL A 120 -4.92 28.84 4.89
C VAL A 120 -4.07 28.75 6.16
N ALA A 121 -3.25 29.78 6.42
CA ALA A 121 -2.39 29.84 7.60
C ALA A 121 -3.21 29.61 8.89
N GLY A 122 -2.81 28.58 9.64
CA GLY A 122 -3.46 28.15 10.87
C GLY A 122 -2.58 27.15 11.62
N PRO A 123 -2.91 26.78 12.86
CA PRO A 123 -2.07 25.90 13.69
C PRO A 123 -1.84 24.52 13.07
N ASN A 124 -2.69 24.13 12.12
CA ASN A 124 -2.70 22.79 11.52
C ASN A 124 -2.42 22.81 10.01
N HIS A 125 -2.02 23.95 9.46
CA HIS A 125 -1.72 24.02 8.03
C HIS A 125 -0.62 23.01 7.69
N ALA A 126 -0.85 22.23 6.65
CA ALA A 126 0.07 21.21 6.17
C ALA A 126 0.86 21.76 4.99
N THR A 127 2.19 21.63 5.03
CA THR A 127 3.08 21.80 3.87
C THR A 127 3.47 20.46 3.24
N GLY A 128 3.05 19.36 3.88
CA GLY A 128 3.09 18.02 3.32
C GLY A 128 2.02 17.13 3.95
N PHE A 129 1.66 16.06 3.25
CA PHE A 129 0.67 15.09 3.68
C PHE A 129 1.13 13.69 3.27
N SER A 130 1.25 12.79 4.24
CA SER A 130 1.67 11.41 4.02
C SER A 130 0.47 10.47 4.11
N ILE A 131 0.46 9.44 3.28
CA ILE A 131 -0.43 8.28 3.42
C ILE A 131 0.47 7.06 3.52
N HIS A 132 0.70 6.61 4.75
CA HIS A 132 1.47 5.41 5.04
C HIS A 132 0.53 4.32 5.54
N LEU A 133 0.32 3.31 4.69
CA LEU A 133 -0.48 2.13 5.03
C LEU A 133 0.41 1.02 5.56
N GLY A 134 -0.01 0.33 6.61
CA GLY A 134 0.67 -0.87 7.10
C GLY A 134 0.03 -1.39 8.39
N SER A 135 0.46 -2.56 8.86
CA SER A 135 -0.12 -3.18 10.06
C SER A 135 0.14 -2.34 11.31
N THR A 136 -0.87 -2.19 12.18
CA THR A 136 -0.77 -1.48 13.47
C THR A 136 -1.34 -2.33 14.60
N ASP A 137 -1.04 -1.96 15.84
CA ASP A 137 -1.39 -2.75 17.04
C ASP A 137 -0.82 -4.18 17.01
N CYS A 138 0.48 -4.31 16.73
CA CYS A 138 1.17 -5.59 16.55
C CYS A 138 1.64 -6.27 17.86
N GLY A 139 1.16 -5.81 19.02
CA GLY A 139 1.50 -6.39 20.34
C GLY A 139 2.94 -6.16 20.80
N GLU A 140 3.43 -7.06 21.68
CA GLU A 140 4.78 -7.04 22.25
C GLU A 140 5.75 -7.99 21.50
N GLY A 141 7.05 -7.65 21.50
CA GLY A 141 8.08 -8.46 20.83
C GLY A 141 9.27 -7.63 20.32
N LYS A 142 10.21 -8.28 19.63
CA LYS A 142 11.31 -7.59 18.94
C LYS A 142 10.76 -6.86 17.70
N PRO A 143 11.19 -5.62 17.41
CA PRO A 143 10.71 -4.86 16.26
C PRO A 143 10.95 -5.53 14.90
N THR A 144 11.97 -6.38 14.82
CA THR A 144 12.47 -7.05 13.60
C THR A 144 12.12 -8.54 13.56
N THR A 145 11.03 -8.94 14.22
CA THR A 145 10.51 -10.30 14.14
C THR A 145 8.99 -10.25 13.98
N PRO A 146 8.39 -11.06 13.09
CA PRO A 146 6.94 -11.16 13.00
C PRO A 146 6.33 -11.45 14.38
N PRO A 147 5.27 -10.75 14.78
CA PRO A 147 4.62 -11.00 16.06
C PRO A 147 3.99 -12.39 16.07
N SER A 148 4.05 -13.05 17.23
CA SER A 148 3.46 -14.39 17.41
C SER A 148 1.93 -14.36 17.27
N THR A 149 1.31 -13.27 17.68
CA THR A 149 -0.12 -12.97 17.51
C THR A 149 -0.29 -12.04 16.31
N PRO A 150 -1.35 -12.21 15.49
CA PRO A 150 -1.67 -11.24 14.46
C PRO A 150 -1.83 -9.82 15.04
N CYS A 151 -1.41 -8.81 14.29
CA CYS A 151 -1.67 -7.43 14.67
C CYS A 151 -3.18 -7.17 14.75
N GLY A 152 -3.62 -6.35 15.70
CA GLY A 152 -5.02 -5.94 15.86
C GLY A 152 -5.59 -5.35 14.57
N ASN A 153 -4.75 -4.59 13.84
CA ASN A 153 -5.08 -4.07 12.52
C ASN A 153 -4.11 -4.60 11.47
N SER A 154 -4.53 -5.59 10.68
CA SER A 154 -3.69 -6.09 9.59
C SER A 154 -3.46 -5.04 8.50
N ASN A 155 -4.45 -4.18 8.22
CA ASN A 155 -4.42 -3.13 7.20
C ASN A 155 -3.98 -3.62 5.80
N ARG A 156 -4.55 -4.75 5.36
CA ARG A 156 -4.32 -5.36 4.03
C ARG A 156 -5.61 -5.41 3.24
N PRO A 157 -5.93 -4.37 2.47
CA PRO A 157 -7.13 -4.39 1.65
C PRO A 157 -6.95 -5.39 0.51
N THR A 158 -7.98 -6.20 0.28
CA THR A 158 -8.09 -7.09 -0.87
C THR A 158 -8.92 -6.42 -1.95
N TYR A 159 -8.38 -6.34 -3.16
CA TYR A 159 -9.09 -5.80 -4.31
C TYR A 159 -9.49 -6.93 -5.23
N ARG A 160 -10.75 -6.91 -5.67
CA ARG A 160 -11.32 -7.86 -6.62
C ARG A 160 -11.86 -7.10 -7.82
N LEU A 161 -11.26 -7.35 -8.98
CA LEU A 161 -11.66 -6.81 -10.27
C LEU A 161 -12.32 -7.94 -11.06
N GLU A 162 -13.66 -7.94 -11.09
CA GLU A 162 -14.46 -9.00 -11.73
C GLU A 162 -14.34 -9.02 -13.27
N VAL A 163 -13.92 -7.89 -13.85
CA VAL A 163 -13.68 -7.70 -15.28
C VAL A 163 -12.26 -7.18 -15.48
N PHE A 164 -11.35 -8.09 -15.83
CA PHE A 164 -9.94 -7.81 -16.07
C PHE A 164 -9.36 -8.86 -17.02
N ASP A 165 -8.84 -8.43 -18.17
CA ASP A 165 -8.10 -9.29 -19.09
C ASP A 165 -6.59 -9.13 -18.82
N PRO A 166 -5.89 -10.18 -18.33
CA PRO A 166 -4.45 -10.08 -18.03
C PRO A 166 -3.57 -9.78 -19.26
N LYS A 167 -4.09 -9.85 -20.48
CA LYS A 167 -3.35 -9.53 -21.71
C LYS A 167 -3.49 -8.07 -22.16
N SER A 168 -4.55 -7.39 -21.74
CA SER A 168 -4.89 -6.07 -22.30
C SER A 168 -5.29 -5.05 -21.24
N SER A 169 -5.87 -5.49 -20.13
CA SER A 169 -6.26 -4.60 -19.03
C SER A 169 -5.08 -4.12 -18.21
N LYS A 170 -5.27 -2.96 -17.57
CA LYS A 170 -4.35 -2.36 -16.60
C LYS A 170 -5.07 -2.15 -15.28
N VAL A 171 -4.33 -2.23 -14.18
CA VAL A 171 -4.81 -1.79 -12.88
C VAL A 171 -4.46 -0.31 -12.73
N VAL A 172 -5.47 0.52 -12.47
CA VAL A 172 -5.30 1.94 -12.19
C VAL A 172 -5.49 2.19 -10.71
N LEU A 173 -4.53 2.91 -10.15
CA LEU A 173 -4.52 3.44 -8.80
C LEU A 173 -4.89 4.93 -8.86
N ASP A 174 -6.18 5.22 -8.67
CA ASP A 174 -6.76 6.55 -8.82
C ASP A 174 -6.58 7.36 -7.53
N LEU A 175 -5.51 8.15 -7.50
CA LEU A 175 -5.21 9.03 -6.36
C LEU A 175 -6.23 10.15 -6.16
N GLY A 176 -6.87 10.62 -7.23
CA GLY A 176 -7.96 11.59 -7.12
C GLY A 176 -9.14 10.98 -6.37
N ALA A 177 -9.50 9.74 -6.71
CA ALA A 177 -10.52 9.00 -5.98
C ALA A 177 -10.10 8.67 -4.56
N LEU A 178 -8.82 8.36 -4.28
CA LEU A 178 -8.32 8.15 -2.92
C LEU A 178 -8.46 9.40 -2.05
N LEU A 179 -8.16 10.59 -2.59
CA LEU A 179 -8.09 11.85 -1.86
C LEU A 179 -9.39 12.66 -1.83
N ALA A 180 -10.45 12.26 -2.55
CA ALA A 180 -11.62 13.12 -2.79
C ALA A 180 -12.40 13.57 -1.53
N GLU A 181 -12.17 12.96 -0.37
CA GLU A 181 -12.78 13.33 0.92
C GLU A 181 -11.73 13.72 1.98
N THR A 182 -10.50 14.05 1.55
CA THR A 182 -9.39 14.39 2.45
C THR A 182 -8.83 15.75 2.07
N ASP A 183 -8.87 16.70 3.00
CA ASP A 183 -8.18 17.98 2.84
C ASP A 183 -6.70 17.81 3.20
N ILE A 184 -5.87 17.57 2.18
CA ILE A 184 -4.42 17.39 2.35
C ILE A 184 -3.68 18.67 2.77
N THR A 185 -4.37 19.81 2.92
CA THR A 185 -3.78 21.08 3.34
C THR A 185 -3.89 21.32 4.85
N VAL A 186 -4.51 20.39 5.58
CA VAL A 186 -4.68 20.42 7.03
C VAL A 186 -4.33 19.05 7.60
N ASN A 187 -3.52 19.02 8.66
CA ASN A 187 -3.28 17.79 9.43
C ASN A 187 -4.18 17.76 10.67
N ALA A 188 -4.52 16.56 11.13
CA ALA A 188 -5.18 16.36 12.39
C ALA A 188 -4.32 16.86 13.57
N LEU A 189 -5.00 17.32 14.63
CA LEU A 189 -4.33 17.85 15.81
C LEU A 189 -3.64 16.73 16.60
N LYS A 190 -2.38 16.98 16.99
CA LYS A 190 -1.59 16.09 17.86
C LYS A 190 -1.36 14.69 17.28
N THR A 191 -1.43 14.55 15.96
CA THR A 191 -1.06 13.34 15.21
C THR A 191 0.20 13.61 14.37
N ALA A 192 0.70 12.57 13.70
CA ALA A 192 1.70 12.76 12.65
C ALA A 192 1.08 13.46 11.43
N SER A 193 1.92 13.88 10.48
CA SER A 193 1.43 14.54 9.27
C SER A 193 0.70 13.55 8.35
N GLY A 194 -0.59 13.76 8.12
CA GLY A 194 -1.42 12.89 7.30
C GLY A 194 -1.68 11.52 7.94
N CYS A 195 -2.17 10.58 7.14
CA CYS A 195 -2.61 9.28 7.61
C CYS A 195 -1.44 8.29 7.80
N MET A 196 -1.22 7.85 9.04
CA MET A 196 -0.21 6.85 9.41
C MET A 196 -0.79 5.48 9.80
N SER A 197 -2.08 5.23 9.51
CA SER A 197 -2.82 3.99 9.81
C SER A 197 -2.93 3.58 11.28
N GLY A 198 -2.44 4.42 12.18
CA GLY A 198 -2.56 4.24 13.63
C GLY A 198 -3.98 4.60 14.10
N PRO A 199 -4.56 3.86 15.06
CA PRO A 199 -5.83 4.24 15.66
C PRO A 199 -5.80 5.67 16.23
N GLY A 200 -6.92 6.38 16.14
CA GLY A 200 -7.06 7.76 16.61
C GLY A 200 -6.47 8.83 15.68
N ASP A 201 -5.89 8.43 14.55
CA ASP A 201 -5.42 9.35 13.51
C ASP A 201 -6.60 9.82 12.64
N ALA A 202 -7.13 11.01 12.94
CA ALA A 202 -8.32 11.50 12.24
C ALA A 202 -8.09 11.73 10.73
N ASP A 203 -6.84 11.94 10.29
CA ASP A 203 -6.48 12.08 8.87
C ASP A 203 -6.70 10.76 8.09
N CYS A 204 -6.75 9.63 8.78
CA CYS A 204 -6.98 8.32 8.17
C CYS A 204 -8.44 8.00 7.88
N THR A 205 -9.41 8.70 8.48
CA THR A 205 -10.83 8.30 8.42
C THR A 205 -11.32 8.12 6.98
N ALA A 206 -11.17 9.15 6.15
CA ALA A 206 -11.59 9.11 4.75
C ALA A 206 -10.68 8.20 3.92
N ILE A 207 -9.36 8.28 4.13
CA ILE A 207 -8.36 7.49 3.39
C ILE A 207 -8.61 5.98 3.56
N MET A 208 -8.72 5.49 4.80
CA MET A 208 -8.95 4.09 5.10
C MET A 208 -10.28 3.60 4.53
N ASN A 209 -11.35 4.40 4.64
CA ASN A 209 -12.62 4.06 4.02
C ASN A 209 -12.49 3.88 2.49
N ARG A 210 -11.77 4.79 1.81
CA ARG A 210 -11.55 4.73 0.36
C ARG A 210 -10.58 3.63 -0.08
N LEU A 211 -9.67 3.20 0.79
CA LEU A 211 -8.87 1.97 0.63
C LEU A 211 -9.72 0.70 0.80
N GLY A 212 -10.95 0.80 1.32
CA GLY A 212 -11.81 -0.36 1.60
C GLY A 212 -11.59 -0.98 2.98
N LEU A 213 -10.96 -0.25 3.91
CA LEU A 213 -10.63 -0.73 5.25
C LEU A 213 -11.54 -0.10 6.32
N PRO A 214 -12.02 -0.89 7.31
CA PRO A 214 -12.60 -0.30 8.51
C PRO A 214 -11.52 0.46 9.30
N PHE A 215 -11.93 1.47 10.05
CA PHE A 215 -11.01 2.29 10.84
C PHE A 215 -11.71 2.86 12.07
N ASP A 216 -11.05 2.81 13.23
CA ASP A 216 -11.57 3.33 14.52
C ASP A 216 -13.02 2.93 14.84
N GLY A 217 -13.36 1.65 14.60
CA GLY A 217 -14.70 1.12 14.87
C GLY A 217 -15.75 1.44 13.80
N HIS A 218 -15.39 2.20 12.75
CA HIS A 218 -16.25 2.48 11.61
C HIS A 218 -16.03 1.44 10.50
N PRO A 219 -17.10 0.82 9.96
CA PRO A 219 -16.99 -0.06 8.81
C PRO A 219 -16.64 0.71 7.54
N SER A 220 -15.98 0.05 6.58
CA SER A 220 -15.78 0.61 5.24
C SER A 220 -17.04 0.48 4.38
N ALA A 221 -17.31 1.49 3.55
CA ALA A 221 -18.30 1.45 2.48
C ALA A 221 -17.77 0.80 1.17
N GLY A 222 -16.56 0.24 1.20
CA GLY A 222 -15.88 -0.38 0.08
C GLY A 222 -14.93 0.57 -0.65
N GLN A 223 -13.90 -0.02 -1.26
CA GLN A 223 -12.81 0.73 -1.90
C GLN A 223 -13.28 1.55 -3.11
N LYS A 224 -12.61 2.68 -3.37
CA LYS A 224 -12.95 3.62 -4.46
C LYS A 224 -11.79 3.98 -5.39
N TRP A 225 -10.57 3.50 -5.14
CA TRP A 225 -9.36 4.00 -5.80
C TRP A 225 -8.70 2.99 -6.74
N VAL A 226 -8.99 1.69 -6.63
CA VAL A 226 -8.47 0.66 -7.53
C VAL A 226 -9.53 0.31 -8.57
N ARG A 227 -9.16 0.34 -9.85
CA ARG A 227 -10.04 -0.08 -10.95
C ARG A 227 -9.27 -0.75 -12.08
N ALA A 228 -9.97 -1.51 -12.89
CA ALA A 228 -9.48 -2.02 -14.17
C ALA A 228 -9.74 -0.98 -15.28
N GLU A 229 -8.82 -0.88 -16.23
CA GLU A 229 -9.00 -0.25 -17.55
C GLU A 229 -8.64 -1.22 -18.66
#